data_AF-A0A5Q5CDM3-F1
#
_entry.id   AF-A0A5Q5CDM3-F1
#
_cell.length_a   1.000
_cell.length_b   1.000
_cell.length_c   1.000
_cell.angle_alpha   90.00
_cell.angle_beta   90.00
_cell.angle_gamma   90.00
#
_symmetry.space_group_name_H-M   'P 1'
#
loop_
_entity.id
_entity.type
_entity.pdbx_description
1 polymer ?
#
loop_
_entity_poly.entity_id
_entity_poly.type
_entity_poly.pdbx_seq_one_letter_code
_entity_poly.pdbx_strand_id
1 'polypeptide(L)'
;MGILMTVYALDLAAVHATIRDTLVTRVLPGVESGNARAELMSVVEMLDSLESRLAWEPTSLAATVERTKALSAVLGQESDDSDDVETLRARRHSIGEALALAYTDGADPEVVEAVARFTADDIVAEISPGLRPGLPA
;
A
#
# COMPACT_ATOMS: atom_id res chain seq x y z
N MET A 1 22.25 16.97 -5.66
CA MET A 1 21.24 16.44 -6.61
C MET A 1 20.82 15.07 -6.12
N GLY A 2 19.65 14.97 -5.48
CA GLY A 2 19.06 13.68 -5.14
C GLY A 2 18.48 13.06 -6.41
N ILE A 3 18.79 11.80 -6.68
CA ILE A 3 18.18 11.04 -7.77
C ILE A 3 16.69 10.92 -7.42
N LEU A 4 15.84 11.62 -8.16
CA LEU A 4 14.39 11.45 -8.11
C LEU A 4 14.11 10.00 -8.52
N MET A 5 13.96 9.11 -7.54
CA MET A 5 13.55 7.74 -7.79
C MET A 5 12.05 7.77 -8.07
N THR A 6 11.70 8.01 -9.34
CA THR A 6 10.33 7.86 -9.84
C THR A 6 9.94 6.39 -9.69
N VAL A 7 9.28 6.08 -8.59
CA VAL A 7 8.57 4.81 -8.42
C VAL A 7 7.39 4.88 -9.39
N TYR A 8 7.52 4.23 -10.54
CA TYR A 8 6.38 4.00 -11.42
C TYR A 8 5.30 3.31 -10.59
N ALA A 9 4.16 3.95 -10.42
CA ALA A 9 2.98 3.31 -9.86
C ALA A 9 2.59 2.18 -10.80
N LEU A 10 3.12 0.99 -10.56
CA LEU A 10 2.73 -0.22 -11.27
C LEU A 10 1.26 -0.45 -10.94
N ASP A 11 0.39 -0.43 -11.93
CA ASP A 11 -0.99 -0.87 -11.77
C ASP A 11 -0.96 -2.38 -11.51
N LEU A 12 -0.95 -2.75 -10.23
CA LEU A 12 -0.84 -4.13 -9.76
C LEU A 12 -2.02 -4.97 -10.24
N ALA A 13 -3.20 -4.37 -10.41
CA ALA A 13 -4.37 -5.05 -10.96
C ALA A 13 -4.16 -5.36 -12.45
N ALA A 14 -3.69 -4.40 -13.24
CA ALA A 14 -3.37 -4.63 -14.64
C ALA A 14 -2.24 -5.66 -14.84
N VAL A 15 -1.23 -5.65 -13.98
CA VAL A 15 -0.13 -6.62 -14.01
C VAL A 15 -0.61 -8.01 -13.64
N HIS A 16 -1.42 -8.13 -12.58
CA HIS A 16 -2.03 -9.41 -12.19
C HIS A 16 -2.90 -9.96 -13.33
N ALA A 17 -3.80 -9.15 -13.89
CA ALA A 17 -4.66 -9.54 -15.00
C ALA A 17 -3.85 -10.02 -16.21
N THR A 18 -2.75 -9.33 -16.53
CA THR A 18 -1.86 -9.70 -17.65
C THR A 18 -1.14 -11.02 -17.40
N ILE A 19 -0.63 -11.25 -16.19
CA ILE A 19 0.04 -12.50 -15.81
C ILE A 19 -0.97 -13.65 -15.87
N ARG A 20 -2.15 -13.46 -15.27
CA ARG A 20 -3.23 -14.45 -15.26
C ARG A 20 -3.65 -14.82 -16.68
N ASP A 21 -3.96 -13.82 -17.52
CA ASP A 21 -4.33 -14.03 -18.91
C ASP A 21 -3.25 -14.82 -19.66
N THR A 22 -1.98 -14.43 -19.51
CA THR A 22 -0.86 -15.12 -20.15
C THR A 22 -0.78 -16.59 -19.71
N LEU A 23 -0.90 -16.87 -18.41
CA LEU A 23 -0.83 -18.23 -17.89
C LEU A 23 -2.00 -19.09 -18.38
N VAL A 24 -3.22 -18.56 -18.39
CA VAL A 24 -4.43 -19.31 -18.77
C VAL A 24 -4.58 -19.47 -20.28
N THR A 25 -4.36 -18.41 -21.05
CA THR A 25 -4.68 -18.39 -22.49
C THR A 25 -3.50 -18.79 -23.36
N ARG A 26 -2.26 -18.56 -22.91
CA ARG A 26 -1.06 -18.85 -23.72
C ARG A 26 -0.26 -20.05 -23.21
N VAL A 27 -0.11 -20.20 -21.89
CA VAL A 27 0.75 -21.24 -21.31
C VAL A 27 -0.01 -22.55 -21.10
N LEU A 28 -1.14 -22.52 -20.39
CA LEU A 28 -1.92 -23.71 -20.02
C LEU A 28 -2.27 -24.64 -21.21
N PRO A 29 -2.64 -24.13 -22.41
CA PRO A 29 -2.95 -25.00 -23.55
C PRO A 29 -1.75 -25.80 -24.07
N GLY A 30 -0.53 -25.29 -23.87
CA GLY A 30 0.72 -25.95 -24.28
C GLY A 30 1.27 -26.94 -23.26
N VAL A 31 0.63 -27.10 -22.09
CA VAL A 31 1.07 -28.03 -21.06
C VAL A 31 0.43 -29.40 -21.28
N GLU A 32 1.22 -30.34 -21.81
CA GLU A 32 0.78 -31.69 -22.14
C GLU A 32 0.76 -32.64 -20.93
N SER A 33 1.59 -32.38 -19.92
CA SER A 33 1.64 -33.18 -18.69
C SER A 33 0.45 -32.85 -17.79
N GLY A 34 -0.37 -33.87 -17.47
CA GLY A 34 -1.55 -33.72 -16.62
C GLY A 34 -1.25 -33.19 -15.22
N ASN A 35 -0.15 -33.63 -14.61
CA ASN A 35 0.27 -33.14 -13.28
C ASN A 35 0.72 -31.67 -13.35
N ALA A 36 1.55 -31.31 -14.36
CA ALA A 36 2.01 -29.94 -14.53
C ALA A 36 0.84 -28.99 -14.83
N ARG A 37 -0.19 -29.46 -15.54
CA ARG A 37 -1.40 -28.70 -15.79
C ARG A 37 -2.21 -28.47 -14.52
N ALA A 38 -2.33 -29.48 -13.66
CA ALA A 38 -3.02 -29.34 -12.37
C ALA A 38 -2.29 -28.37 -11.44
N GLU A 39 -0.96 -28.46 -11.34
CA GLU A 39 -0.15 -27.54 -10.56
C GLU A 39 -0.27 -26.09 -11.07
N LEU A 40 -0.24 -25.89 -12.39
CA LEU A 40 -0.40 -24.56 -12.98
C LEU A 40 -1.80 -23.97 -12.73
N MET A 41 -2.85 -24.79 -12.74
CA MET A 41 -4.20 -24.36 -12.36
C MET A 41 -4.25 -23.91 -10.89
N SER A 42 -3.61 -24.66 -9.98
CA SER A 42 -3.52 -24.25 -8.57
C SER A 42 -2.74 -22.95 -8.38
N VAL A 43 -1.71 -22.69 -9.19
CA VAL A 43 -1.00 -21.40 -9.20
C VAL A 43 -1.92 -20.26 -9.64
N VAL A 44 -2.72 -20.46 -10.69
CA VAL A 44 -3.70 -19.46 -11.13
C VAL A 44 -4.74 -19.19 -10.04
N GLU A 45 -5.24 -20.23 -9.37
CA GLU A 45 -6.18 -20.07 -8.24
C GLU A 45 -5.56 -19.31 -7.06
N MET A 46 -4.30 -19.58 -6.74
CA MET A 46 -3.57 -18.83 -5.71
C MET A 46 -3.37 -17.35 -6.12
N LEU A 47 -3.12 -17.07 -7.40
CA LEU A 47 -3.06 -15.70 -7.90
C LEU A 47 -4.42 -15.00 -7.80
N ASP A 48 -5.52 -15.64 -8.14
CA ASP A 48 -6.88 -15.08 -8.01
C ASP A 48 -7.23 -14.80 -6.53
N SER A 49 -6.77 -15.68 -5.62
CA SER A 49 -6.87 -15.43 -4.18
C SER A 49 -6.07 -14.20 -3.72
N LEU A 50 -4.90 -13.95 -4.32
CA LEU A 50 -4.10 -12.75 -4.01
C LEU A 50 -4.74 -11.47 -4.53
N GLU A 51 -5.47 -11.49 -5.65
CA GLU A 51 -6.22 -10.33 -6.16
C GLU A 51 -7.22 -9.81 -5.12
N SER A 52 -7.98 -10.72 -4.50
CA SER A 52 -8.93 -10.36 -3.43
C SER A 52 -8.27 -9.72 -2.20
N ARG A 53 -6.96 -9.95 -2.00
CA ARG A 53 -6.16 -9.42 -0.90
C ARG A 53 -5.39 -8.16 -1.28
N LEU A 54 -5.12 -7.97 -2.57
CA LEU A 54 -4.46 -6.80 -3.15
C LEU A 54 -5.45 -5.72 -3.58
N ALA A 55 -6.72 -6.08 -3.77
CA ALA A 55 -7.81 -5.13 -3.87
C ALA A 55 -7.79 -4.27 -2.60
N TRP A 56 -7.30 -3.03 -2.76
CA TRP A 56 -7.44 -2.02 -1.73
C TRP A 56 -8.94 -1.88 -1.47
N GLU A 57 -9.39 -2.45 -0.36
CA GLU A 57 -10.75 -2.28 0.12
C GLU A 57 -11.07 -0.78 0.12
N PRO A 58 -12.10 -0.30 -0.61
CA PRO A 58 -12.41 1.12 -0.69
C PRO A 58 -12.58 1.77 0.68
N THR A 59 -13.06 0.99 1.66
CA THR A 59 -13.15 1.37 3.07
C THR A 59 -11.77 1.59 3.71
N SER A 60 -10.78 0.76 3.36
CA SER A 60 -9.38 0.89 3.81
C SER A 60 -8.71 2.12 3.19
N LEU A 61 -8.96 2.41 1.91
CA LEU A 61 -8.46 3.61 1.26
C LEU A 61 -9.03 4.89 1.92
N ALA A 62 -10.35 4.96 2.08
CA ALA A 62 -11.00 6.11 2.72
C ALA A 62 -10.48 6.35 4.14
N ALA A 63 -10.35 5.30 4.95
CA ALA A 63 -9.78 5.40 6.30
C ALA A 63 -8.31 5.88 6.28
N THR A 64 -7.54 5.46 5.29
CA THR A 64 -6.14 5.87 5.12
C THR A 64 -6.02 7.34 4.70
N VAL A 65 -6.91 7.79 3.83
CA VAL A 65 -7.02 9.19 3.42
C VAL A 65 -7.34 10.08 4.62
N GLU A 66 -8.36 9.72 5.41
CA GLU A 66 -8.76 10.51 6.58
C GLU A 66 -7.65 10.58 7.66
N ARG A 67 -6.97 9.46 7.94
CA ARG A 67 -5.80 9.46 8.85
C ARG A 67 -4.69 10.38 8.35
N THR A 68 -4.43 10.39 7.05
CA THR A 68 -3.39 11.23 6.45
C THR A 68 -3.79 12.72 6.51
N LYS A 69 -5.06 13.06 6.23
CA LYS A 69 -5.59 14.43 6.39
C LYS A 69 -5.45 14.92 7.83
N ALA A 70 -5.82 14.09 8.81
CA ALA A 70 -5.73 14.43 10.23
C ALA A 70 -4.28 14.74 10.65
N LEU A 71 -3.30 13.95 10.19
CA LEU A 71 -1.88 14.21 10.49
C LEU A 71 -1.39 15.49 9.80
N SER A 72 -1.71 15.71 8.52
CA SER A 72 -1.37 16.95 7.81
C SER A 72 -1.88 18.19 8.56
N ALA A 73 -3.11 18.14 9.09
CA ALA A 73 -3.69 19.25 9.85
C ALA A 73 -2.92 19.54 11.15
N VAL A 74 -2.51 18.49 11.89
CA VAL A 74 -1.68 18.66 13.12
C VAL A 74 -0.32 19.26 12.78
N LEU A 75 0.24 18.90 11.62
CA LEU A 75 1.52 19.46 11.15
C LEU A 75 1.38 20.84 10.49
N GLY A 76 0.19 21.44 10.50
CA GLY A 76 -0.07 22.76 9.91
C GLY A 76 0.05 22.81 8.38
N GLN A 77 -0.08 21.67 7.70
CA GLN A 77 -0.06 21.59 6.24
C GLN A 77 -1.47 21.78 5.67
N GLU A 78 -1.61 22.62 4.63
CA GLU A 78 -2.88 22.79 3.92
C GLU A 78 -3.33 21.49 3.25
N SER A 79 -4.61 21.13 3.44
CA SER A 79 -5.22 19.98 2.76
C SER A 79 -5.86 20.43 1.45
N ASP A 80 -5.41 19.86 0.35
CA ASP A 80 -6.24 19.73 -0.86
C ASP A 80 -7.43 18.79 -0.57
N ASP A 81 -8.52 18.84 -1.33
CA ASP A 81 -9.74 18.05 -1.07
C ASP A 81 -9.80 16.75 -1.89
N SER A 82 -8.80 16.47 -2.74
CA SER A 82 -8.77 15.21 -3.49
C SER A 82 -8.41 14.00 -2.62
N ASP A 83 -9.10 12.89 -2.86
CA ASP A 83 -8.95 11.60 -2.16
C ASP A 83 -8.36 10.50 -3.08
N ASP A 84 -7.84 10.89 -4.25
CA ASP A 84 -7.15 9.94 -5.13
C ASP A 84 -5.80 9.48 -4.57
N VAL A 85 -5.33 8.32 -5.06
CA VAL A 85 -4.11 7.65 -4.56
C VAL A 85 -2.85 8.48 -4.79
N GLU A 86 -2.80 9.29 -5.86
CA GLU A 86 -1.62 10.11 -6.17
C GLU A 86 -1.53 11.31 -5.23
N THR A 87 -2.67 11.93 -4.93
CA THR A 87 -2.81 12.98 -3.93
C THR A 87 -2.44 12.45 -2.53
N LEU A 88 -2.91 11.25 -2.18
CA LEU A 88 -2.54 10.59 -0.93
C LEU A 88 -1.02 10.37 -0.84
N ARG A 89 -0.39 9.92 -1.94
CA ARG A 89 1.06 9.72 -2.01
C ARG A 89 1.82 11.04 -1.83
N ALA A 90 1.40 12.09 -2.52
CA ALA A 90 2.00 13.42 -2.40
C ALA A 90 1.90 13.96 -0.96
N ARG A 91 0.74 13.81 -0.30
CA ARG A 91 0.58 14.22 1.11
C ARG A 91 1.49 13.44 2.05
N ARG A 92 1.55 12.12 1.91
CA ARG A 92 2.45 11.28 2.72
C ARG A 92 3.91 11.69 2.54
N HIS A 93 4.31 12.08 1.33
CA HIS A 93 5.65 12.60 1.07
C HIS A 93 5.91 13.93 1.80
N SER A 94 5.00 14.90 1.67
CA SER A 94 5.08 16.22 2.34
C SER A 94 5.09 16.10 3.88
N ILE A 95 4.32 15.17 4.43
CA ILE A 95 4.37 14.81 5.85
C ILE A 95 5.78 14.32 6.19
N GLY A 96 6.32 13.37 5.42
CA GLY A 96 7.66 12.81 5.65
C GLY A 96 8.77 13.88 5.69
N GLU A 97 8.71 14.89 4.82
CA GLU A 97 9.65 16.01 4.82
C GLU A 97 9.52 16.88 6.08
N ALA A 98 8.29 17.23 6.48
CA ALA A 98 8.04 18.00 7.70
C ALA A 98 8.53 17.25 8.96
N LEU A 99 8.34 15.93 9.01
CA LEU A 99 8.83 15.10 10.10
C LEU A 99 10.35 15.05 10.16
N ALA A 100 11.01 14.89 9.01
CA ALA A 100 12.47 14.89 8.95
C ALA A 100 13.06 16.20 9.52
N LEU A 101 12.43 17.34 9.23
CA LEU A 101 12.80 18.64 9.77
C LEU A 101 12.57 18.73 11.29
N ALA A 102 11.41 18.28 11.77
CA ALA A 102 11.07 18.31 13.20
C ALA A 102 12.04 17.46 14.05
N TYR A 103 12.48 16.29 13.56
CA TYR A 103 13.46 15.45 14.26
C TYR A 103 14.86 16.06 14.31
N THR A 104 15.22 16.93 13.36
CA THR A 104 16.49 17.64 13.38
C THR A 104 16.49 18.89 14.26
N ASP A 105 15.32 19.47 14.54
CA ASP A 105 15.18 20.75 15.23
C ASP A 105 14.28 20.60 16.46
N GLY A 106 14.86 20.06 17.55
CA GLY A 106 14.24 20.00 18.87
C GLY A 106 12.76 19.65 18.86
N ALA A 107 12.42 18.44 18.41
CA ALA A 107 11.06 18.04 18.07
C ALA A 107 9.99 18.42 19.12
N ASP A 108 8.92 19.05 18.66
CA ASP A 108 7.73 19.35 19.45
C ASP A 108 7.09 18.03 19.95
N PRO A 109 6.85 17.87 21.27
CA PRO A 109 6.19 16.69 21.83
C PRO A 109 4.86 16.31 21.15
N GLU A 110 4.05 17.29 20.72
CA GLU A 110 2.78 17.01 20.05
C GLU A 110 2.98 16.39 18.67
N VAL A 111 4.02 16.82 17.94
CA VAL A 111 4.41 16.25 16.65
C VAL A 111 4.89 14.81 16.82
N VAL A 112 5.71 14.55 17.85
CA VAL A 112 6.20 13.19 18.15
C VAL A 112 5.06 12.22 18.48
N GLU A 113 4.08 12.65 19.28
CA GLU A 113 2.91 11.84 19.62
C GLU A 113 2.04 11.56 18.39
N ALA A 114 1.78 12.57 17.57
CA ALA A 114 0.99 12.43 16.34
C ALA A 114 1.62 11.42 15.36
N VAL A 115 2.95 11.43 15.23
CA VAL A 115 3.72 10.47 14.41
C VAL A 115 3.65 9.06 14.97
N ALA A 116 3.85 8.91 16.28
CA ALA A 116 3.81 7.60 16.93
C ALA A 116 2.45 6.91 16.69
N ARG A 117 1.35 7.67 16.82
CA ARG A 117 0.00 7.18 16.56
C ARG A 117 -0.23 6.87 15.09
N PHE A 118 0.14 7.78 14.17
CA PHE A 118 -0.01 7.53 12.73
C PHE A 118 0.75 6.28 12.29
N THR A 119 1.99 6.12 12.75
CA THR A 119 2.85 4.97 12.42
C THR A 119 2.28 3.67 13.00
N ALA A 120 1.77 3.69 14.24
CA ALA A 120 1.12 2.51 14.84
C ALA A 120 -0.12 2.09 14.03
N ASP A 121 -0.98 3.06 13.69
CA ASP A 121 -2.20 2.80 12.93
C ASP A 121 -1.91 2.33 11.49
N ASP A 122 -0.88 2.90 10.85
CA ASP A 122 -0.47 2.51 9.50
C ASP A 122 0.15 1.11 9.48
N ILE A 123 0.99 0.78 10.47
CA ILE A 123 1.55 -0.56 10.64
C ILE A 123 0.41 -1.60 10.84
N VAL A 124 -0.58 -1.31 11.67
CA VAL A 124 -1.73 -2.21 11.88
C VAL A 124 -2.55 -2.39 10.59
N ALA A 125 -2.69 -1.33 9.80
CA ALA A 125 -3.41 -1.36 8.53
C ALA A 125 -2.66 -2.13 7.43
N GLU A 126 -1.34 -1.93 7.31
CA GLU A 126 -0.50 -2.55 6.28
C GLU A 126 -0.08 -3.99 6.62
N ILE A 127 -0.06 -4.35 7.92
CA ILE A 127 0.14 -5.74 8.34
C ILE A 127 -1.13 -6.52 8.04
N SER A 128 -1.01 -7.41 7.03
CA SER A 128 -2.09 -8.31 6.64
C SER A 128 -2.67 -9.04 7.87
N PRO A 129 -4.01 -9.22 7.96
CA PRO A 129 -4.68 -9.67 9.19
C PRO A 129 -4.10 -10.93 9.83
N GLY A 130 -3.53 -11.85 9.03
CA GLY A 130 -2.89 -13.08 9.51
C GLY A 130 -1.56 -12.90 10.25
N LEU A 131 -0.94 -11.71 10.19
CA LEU A 131 0.34 -11.38 10.85
C LEU A 131 0.15 -10.51 12.11
N ARG A 132 -1.08 -10.02 12.37
CA ARG A 132 -1.42 -9.18 13.53
C ARG A 132 -1.27 -9.85 14.92
N PRO A 133 -1.44 -11.18 15.09
CA PRO A 133 -1.30 -11.82 16.42
C PRO A 133 0.10 -11.77 17.05
N GLY A 134 1.13 -11.34 16.30
CA GLY A 134 2.52 -11.25 16.79
C GLY A 134 2.96 -9.85 17.23
N LEU A 135 2.10 -8.83 17.10
CA LEU A 135 2.45 -7.46 17.48
C LEU A 135 2.16 -7.22 18.97
N PRO A 136 2.99 -6.42 19.66
CA PRO A 136 2.69 -5.96 21.01
C PRO A 136 1.39 -5.14 20.99
N ALA A 137 0.56 -5.36 22.02
CA ALA A 137 -0.71 -4.67 22.23
C ALA A 137 -0.53 -3.19 22.60
#